data_AF-A0A957YN32-F1
#
_entry.id   AF-A0A957YN32-F1
#
_cell.length_a   1.000
_cell.length_b   1.000
_cell.length_c   1.000
_cell.angle_alpha   90.00
_cell.angle_beta   90.00
_cell.angle_gamma   90.00
#
_symmetry.space_group_name_H-M   'P 1'
#
loop_
_entity.id
_entity.type
_entity.pdbx_description
1 polymer ?
#
loop_
_entity_poly.entity_id
_entity_poly.type
_entity_poly.pdbx_seq_one_letter_code
_entity_poly.pdbx_strand_id
1 'polypeptide(L)'
;LVGFDQDSDTGVELAWGSTVVHYMLNFPERNNIAPHARRTRIFWMLTQYIEAAMRYIEIEENTEDGDEFPDQRFIGTIPQCPGVIGIGATEDACVADTRESLEGWILLGVRLGDRLPTLDGIDINPIPQAA
;
A
#
# COMPACT_ATOMS: atom_id res chain seq x y z
N LEU A 1 40.01 -35.13 -4.03
CA LEU A 1 38.71 -34.45 -3.84
C LEU A 1 39.02 -32.97 -3.72
N VAL A 2 38.49 -32.20 -4.68
CA VAL A 2 38.89 -30.83 -5.01
C VAL A 2 38.08 -29.83 -4.18
N GLY A 3 38.77 -28.82 -3.62
CA GLY A 3 38.28 -27.46 -3.28
C GLY A 3 37.32 -27.34 -2.08
N PHE A 4 37.24 -26.25 -1.32
CA PHE A 4 37.77 -24.87 -1.38
C PHE A 4 37.82 -24.40 0.09
N ASP A 5 38.98 -23.99 0.60
CA ASP A 5 39.47 -22.61 0.71
C ASP A 5 38.51 -21.62 1.40
N GLN A 6 39.02 -21.04 2.48
CA GLN A 6 38.32 -20.26 3.48
C GLN A 6 38.42 -18.77 3.13
N ASP A 7 37.36 -18.22 2.54
CA ASP A 7 37.20 -16.78 2.35
C ASP A 7 35.86 -16.28 2.94
N SER A 8 36.03 -15.33 3.86
CA SER A 8 35.16 -14.21 4.22
C SER A 8 33.70 -14.22 3.72
N ASP A 9 32.73 -14.35 4.64
CA ASP A 9 31.53 -13.50 4.59
C ASP A 9 30.77 -13.45 5.93
N THR A 10 31.39 -12.90 6.97
CA THR A 10 30.66 -12.41 8.15
C THR A 10 30.74 -10.89 8.15
N GLY A 11 29.89 -10.24 7.34
CA GLY A 11 29.94 -8.78 7.24
C GLY A 11 28.78 -8.07 6.54
N VAL A 12 27.84 -8.78 5.89
CA VAL A 12 26.82 -8.13 5.06
C VAL A 12 25.39 -8.19 5.62
N GLU A 13 25.13 -8.97 6.68
CA GLU A 13 23.75 -9.26 7.10
C GLU A 13 23.16 -8.26 8.12
N LEU A 14 23.96 -7.38 8.74
CA LEU A 14 23.48 -6.40 9.74
C LEU A 14 23.38 -4.95 9.24
N ALA A 15 23.84 -4.68 8.00
CA ALA A 15 23.82 -3.32 7.45
C ALA A 15 22.48 -2.94 6.80
N TRP A 16 21.70 -3.91 6.31
CA TRP A 16 20.44 -3.63 5.61
C TRP A 16 19.29 -3.25 6.55
N GLY A 17 19.31 -3.68 7.81
CA GLY A 17 18.26 -3.39 8.79
C GLY A 17 18.34 -1.97 9.38
N SER A 18 19.54 -1.46 9.66
CA SER A 18 19.70 -0.18 10.36
C SER A 18 19.60 1.02 9.42
N THR A 19 20.14 0.93 8.20
CA THR A 19 20.12 2.05 7.26
C THR A 19 18.72 2.31 6.70
N VAL A 20 17.92 1.27 6.43
CA VAL A 20 16.54 1.44 5.94
C VAL A 20 15.65 2.07 7.01
N VAL A 21 15.77 1.63 8.26
CA VAL A 21 15.01 2.19 9.40
C VAL A 21 15.47 3.62 9.72
N HIS A 22 16.78 3.93 9.61
CA HIS A 22 17.29 5.28 9.83
C HIS A 22 16.84 6.27 8.74
N TYR A 23 16.78 5.84 7.47
CA TYR A 23 16.25 6.67 6.38
C TYR A 23 14.74 6.87 6.46
N MET A 24 13.97 5.86 6.92
CA MET A 24 12.52 5.98 7.09
C MET A 24 12.12 6.91 8.25
N LEU A 25 12.92 6.98 9.32
CA LEU A 25 12.55 7.74 10.53
C LEU A 25 13.10 9.19 10.57
N ASN A 26 14.10 9.55 9.76
CA ASN A 26 14.72 10.89 9.74
C ASN A 26 14.65 11.55 8.34
N PHE A 27 13.44 11.81 7.83
CA PHE A 27 13.26 12.62 6.62
C PHE A 27 13.20 14.13 6.99
N PRO A 28 14.22 14.95 6.67
CA PRO A 28 14.16 16.38 6.93
C PRO A 28 13.31 17.07 5.86
N GLU A 29 12.52 18.06 6.29
CA GLU A 29 11.61 18.81 5.43
C GLU A 29 12.31 19.47 4.22
N ARG A 30 11.68 19.27 3.06
CA ARG A 30 11.60 20.11 1.86
C ARG A 30 12.62 21.27 1.76
N ASN A 31 13.57 21.15 0.83
CA ASN A 31 13.86 22.15 -0.23
C ASN A 31 15.26 21.99 -0.84
N ASN A 32 15.56 20.86 -1.51
CA ASN A 32 16.42 20.88 -2.70
C ASN A 32 16.45 19.47 -3.31
N ILE A 33 15.82 19.28 -4.46
CA ILE A 33 15.70 17.94 -5.04
C ILE A 33 16.48 17.90 -6.37
N ALA A 34 17.59 17.17 -6.33
CA ALA A 34 18.48 16.92 -7.46
C ALA A 34 17.79 16.11 -8.59
N PRO A 35 18.22 16.29 -9.87
CA PRO A 35 17.50 15.82 -11.06
C PRO A 35 17.40 14.28 -11.24
N HIS A 36 18.09 13.48 -10.43
CA HIS A 36 17.97 12.00 -10.43
C HIS A 36 16.80 11.49 -9.56
N ALA A 37 16.12 12.36 -8.80
CA ALA A 37 14.94 12.02 -7.99
C ALA A 37 13.63 11.86 -8.80
N ARG A 38 13.71 11.71 -10.14
CA ARG A 38 12.53 11.43 -10.96
C ARG A 38 12.08 9.97 -10.89
N ARG A 39 12.97 9.04 -10.52
CA ARG A 39 12.64 7.60 -10.44
C ARG A 39 11.96 7.20 -9.13
N THR A 40 12.24 7.92 -8.04
CA THR A 40 11.74 7.59 -6.69
C THR A 40 10.38 8.21 -6.37
N ARG A 41 9.97 9.28 -7.06
CA ARG A 41 8.68 9.97 -6.78
C ARG A 41 7.43 9.18 -7.19
N ILE A 42 7.50 8.35 -8.24
CA ILE A 42 6.31 7.70 -8.79
C ILE A 42 5.86 6.53 -7.91
N PHE A 43 6.80 5.69 -7.46
CA PHE A 43 6.48 4.56 -6.59
C PHE A 43 5.93 4.98 -5.23
N TRP A 44 6.41 6.12 -4.71
CA TRP A 44 5.94 6.64 -3.43
C TRP A 44 4.49 7.14 -3.50
N MET A 45 4.04 7.63 -4.65
CA MET A 45 2.70 8.20 -4.80
C MET A 45 1.57 7.16 -4.66
N LEU A 46 1.75 5.95 -5.21
CA LEU A 46 0.73 4.90 -5.10
C LEU A 46 0.64 4.37 -3.66
N THR A 47 1.78 4.11 -3.01
CA THR A 47 1.81 3.68 -1.61
C THR A 47 1.16 4.73 -0.70
N GLN A 48 1.47 6.02 -0.89
CA GLN A 48 0.84 7.09 -0.12
C GLN A 48 -0.67 7.19 -0.36
N TYR A 49 -1.12 6.98 -1.59
CA TYR A 49 -2.54 6.97 -1.90
C TYR A 49 -3.27 5.82 -1.20
N ILE A 50 -2.70 4.61 -1.24
CA ILE A 50 -3.25 3.44 -0.54
C ILE A 50 -3.27 3.70 0.97
N GLU A 51 -2.18 4.20 1.55
CA GLU A 51 -2.14 4.56 2.98
C GLU A 51 -3.18 5.63 3.34
N ALA A 52 -3.37 6.63 2.48
CA ALA A 52 -4.38 7.67 2.68
C ALA A 52 -5.81 7.08 2.65
N ALA A 53 -6.11 6.23 1.66
CA ALA A 53 -7.40 5.55 1.57
C ALA A 53 -7.67 4.68 2.81
N MET A 54 -6.67 3.89 3.24
CA MET A 54 -6.79 3.01 4.39
C MET A 54 -7.01 3.75 5.72
N ARG A 55 -6.70 5.04 5.83
CA ARG A 55 -7.05 5.86 7.01
C ARG A 55 -8.56 6.08 7.17
N TYR A 56 -9.32 5.90 6.09
CA TYR A 56 -10.77 6.06 6.07
C TYR A 56 -11.50 4.72 6.08
N ILE A 57 -10.82 3.63 6.42
CA ILE A 57 -11.50 2.34 6.55
C ILE A 57 -12.54 2.40 7.67
N GLU A 58 -13.75 1.96 7.33
CA GLU A 58 -14.85 1.75 8.26
C GLU A 58 -15.07 0.24 8.36
N ILE A 59 -15.03 -0.29 9.59
CA ILE A 59 -15.20 -1.72 9.86
C ILE A 59 -16.54 -1.93 10.55
N GLU A 60 -17.34 -2.85 10.02
CA GLU A 60 -18.62 -3.27 10.57
C GLU A 60 -18.56 -4.78 10.92
N GLU A 61 -19.17 -5.17 12.03
CA GLU A 61 -19.30 -6.59 12.42
C GLU A 61 -20.61 -7.16 11.86
N ASN A 62 -20.51 -8.20 11.04
CA ASN A 62 -21.67 -8.94 10.54
C ASN A 62 -22.11 -9.97 11.59
N THR A 63 -23.10 -9.59 12.40
CA THR A 63 -23.65 -10.44 13.47
C THR A 63 -24.70 -11.43 12.94
N GLU A 64 -25.29 -11.17 11.77
CA GLU A 64 -26.38 -11.99 11.24
C GLU A 64 -25.86 -13.23 10.51
N ASP A 65 -24.88 -13.05 9.62
CA ASP A 65 -24.30 -14.15 8.84
C ASP A 65 -23.05 -14.75 9.50
N GLY A 66 -22.48 -14.10 10.52
CA GLY A 66 -21.21 -14.49 11.13
C GLY A 66 -21.20 -15.89 11.75
N ASP A 67 -22.36 -16.40 12.18
CA ASP A 67 -22.51 -17.76 12.71
C ASP A 67 -22.54 -18.83 11.59
N GLU A 68 -23.06 -18.48 10.42
CA GLU A 68 -23.10 -19.38 9.24
C GLU A 68 -21.79 -19.33 8.46
N PHE A 69 -21.19 -18.14 8.37
CA PHE A 69 -19.95 -17.86 7.66
C PHE A 69 -18.94 -17.23 8.63
N PRO A 70 -18.24 -18.05 9.45
CA PRO A 70 -17.29 -17.55 10.44
C PRO A 70 -16.13 -16.75 9.83
N ASP A 71 -15.85 -16.97 8.54
CA ASP A 71 -14.83 -16.24 7.79
C ASP A 71 -15.27 -14.82 7.36
N GLN A 72 -16.56 -14.48 7.50
CA GLN A 72 -17.17 -13.23 7.05
C GLN A 72 -17.70 -12.37 8.21
N ARG A 73 -16.99 -12.41 9.34
CA ARG A 73 -17.42 -11.74 10.56
C ARG A 73 -17.25 -10.21 10.52
N PHE A 74 -16.20 -9.72 9.87
CA PHE A 74 -15.91 -8.30 9.76
C PHE A 74 -15.93 -7.88 8.30
N ILE A 75 -16.53 -6.73 8.02
CA ILE A 75 -16.62 -6.13 6.69
C ILE A 75 -15.98 -4.75 6.75
N GLY A 76 -14.99 -4.52 5.89
CA GLY A 76 -14.23 -3.29 5.80
C GLY A 76 -14.57 -2.56 4.51
N THR A 77 -14.95 -1.29 4.62
CA THR A 77 -15.28 -0.44 3.47
C THR A 77 -14.51 0.87 3.53
N ILE A 78 -14.36 1.53 2.39
CA ILE A 78 -13.72 2.86 2.31
C ILE A 78 -14.72 3.80 1.61
N PRO A 79 -15.43 4.69 2.33
CA PRO A 79 -16.48 5.53 1.76
C PRO A 79 -16.03 6.38 0.57
N GLN A 80 -14.77 6.80 0.57
CA GLN A 80 -14.15 7.60 -0.48
C GLN A 80 -13.83 6.78 -1.72
N CYS A 81 -13.74 5.45 -1.62
CA CYS A 81 -13.50 4.53 -2.72
C CYS A 81 -14.69 3.55 -2.87
N PRO A 82 -15.82 3.99 -3.47
CA PRO A 82 -17.01 3.16 -3.56
C PRO A 82 -16.76 1.86 -4.30
N GLY A 83 -17.24 0.75 -3.72
CA GLY A 83 -17.07 -0.60 -4.26
C GLY A 83 -15.83 -1.34 -3.75
N VAL A 84 -14.98 -0.69 -2.94
CA VAL A 84 -13.96 -1.39 -2.15
C VAL A 84 -14.61 -2.03 -0.94
N ILE A 85 -14.53 -3.36 -0.87
CA ILE A 85 -15.00 -4.17 0.24
C ILE A 85 -13.91 -5.18 0.58
N GLY A 86 -13.55 -5.29 1.85
CA GLY A 86 -12.76 -6.40 2.37
C GLY A 86 -13.54 -7.15 3.44
N ILE A 87 -13.23 -8.44 3.59
CA ILE A 87 -13.94 -9.33 4.50
C ILE A 87 -12.92 -10.17 5.26
N GLY A 88 -13.16 -10.40 6.55
CA GLY A 88 -12.30 -11.30 7.33
C GLY A 88 -12.95 -11.82 8.61
N ALA A 89 -12.40 -12.94 9.10
CA ALA A 89 -12.79 -13.54 10.39
C ALA A 89 -12.37 -12.68 11.60
N THR A 90 -11.38 -11.80 11.42
CA THR A 90 -10.87 -10.86 12.42
C THR A 90 -10.75 -9.46 11.81
N GLU A 91 -10.69 -8.43 12.65
CA GLU A 91 -10.46 -7.04 12.19
C GLU A 91 -9.16 -6.93 11.38
N ASP A 92 -8.05 -7.51 11.86
CA ASP A 92 -6.76 -7.47 11.15
C ASP A 92 -6.83 -8.15 9.77
N ALA A 93 -7.52 -9.29 9.68
CA ALA A 93 -7.70 -10.00 8.42
C ALA A 93 -8.57 -9.17 7.45
N CYS A 94 -9.63 -8.55 7.96
CA CYS A 94 -10.49 -7.66 7.21
C CYS A 94 -9.71 -6.43 6.68
N VAL A 95 -8.87 -5.79 7.51
CA VAL A 95 -8.01 -4.67 7.08
C VAL A 95 -7.04 -5.10 5.97
N ALA A 96 -6.46 -6.29 6.07
CA ALA A 96 -5.56 -6.83 5.06
C ALA A 96 -6.29 -7.10 3.73
N ASP A 97 -7.47 -7.71 3.80
CA ASP A 97 -8.31 -8.00 2.63
C ASP A 97 -8.83 -6.71 1.97
N THR A 98 -9.25 -5.71 2.75
CA THR A 98 -9.65 -4.39 2.22
C THR A 98 -8.51 -3.72 1.46
N ARG A 99 -7.26 -3.87 1.92
CA ARG A 99 -6.10 -3.34 1.20
C ARG A 99 -5.90 -4.03 -0.14
N GLU A 100 -6.02 -5.36 -0.20
CA GLU A 100 -5.92 -6.12 -1.44
C GLU A 100 -7.04 -5.72 -2.43
N SER A 101 -8.28 -5.65 -1.95
CA SER A 101 -9.44 -5.17 -2.73
C SER A 101 -9.24 -3.75 -3.25
N LEU A 102 -8.66 -2.86 -2.45
CA LEU A 102 -8.33 -1.49 -2.85
C LEU A 102 -7.29 -1.46 -3.99
N GLU A 103 -6.25 -2.28 -3.92
CA GLU A 103 -5.24 -2.38 -4.99
C GLU A 103 -5.88 -2.83 -6.32
N GLY A 104 -6.75 -3.85 -6.26
CA GLY A 104 -7.51 -4.32 -7.41
C GLY A 104 -8.44 -3.24 -7.97
N TRP A 105 -9.13 -2.51 -7.10
CA TRP A 105 -10.04 -1.41 -7.46
C TRP A 105 -9.30 -0.27 -8.17
N ILE A 106 -8.13 0.14 -7.65
CA ILE A 106 -7.28 1.16 -8.30
C ILE A 106 -6.84 0.68 -9.69
N LEU A 107 -6.36 -0.56 -9.80
CA LEU A 107 -5.91 -1.11 -11.08
C LEU A 107 -7.05 -1.13 -12.12
N LEU A 108 -8.25 -1.53 -11.70
CA LEU A 108 -9.42 -1.57 -12.56
C LEU A 108 -9.80 -0.17 -13.04
N GLY A 109 -9.91 0.80 -12.12
CA GLY A 109 -10.26 2.17 -12.48
C GLY A 109 -9.28 2.79 -13.47
N VAL A 110 -7.96 2.59 -13.27
CA VAL A 110 -6.95 3.05 -14.23
C VAL A 110 -7.10 2.40 -15.60
N ARG A 111 -7.38 1.08 -15.66
CA ARG A 111 -7.54 0.36 -16.93
C ARG A 111 -8.80 0.78 -17.70
N LEU A 112 -9.88 1.07 -17.00
CA LEU A 112 -11.14 1.51 -17.58
C LEU A 112 -11.16 3.01 -17.90
N GLY A 113 -10.16 3.76 -17.44
CA GLY A 113 -10.08 5.21 -17.62
C GLY A 113 -11.01 5.98 -16.69
N ASP A 114 -11.45 5.35 -15.60
CA ASP A 114 -12.26 5.98 -14.56
C ASP A 114 -11.43 7.00 -13.79
N ARG A 115 -12.11 8.07 -13.34
CA ARG A 115 -11.50 9.06 -12.47
C ARG A 115 -11.50 8.57 -11.04
N LEU A 116 -10.31 8.31 -10.51
CA LEU A 116 -10.10 7.99 -9.11
C LEU A 116 -10.22 9.28 -8.26
N PRO A 117 -10.75 9.18 -7.03
CA PRO A 117 -10.90 10.32 -6.13
C PRO A 117 -9.52 10.85 -5.71
N THR A 118 -9.44 12.14 -5.39
CA THR A 118 -8.25 12.72 -4.77
C THR A 118 -8.34 12.56 -3.27
N LEU A 119 -7.36 11.91 -2.65
CA LEU A 119 -7.34 11.61 -1.21
C LEU A 119 -6.17 12.35 -0.56
N ASP A 120 -6.42 13.11 0.50
CA ASP A 120 -5.38 13.91 1.19
C ASP A 120 -4.51 14.77 0.26
N GLY A 121 -5.09 15.27 -0.84
CA GLY A 121 -4.39 16.05 -1.86
C GLY A 121 -3.51 15.23 -2.82
N ILE A 122 -3.57 13.89 -2.74
CA ILE A 122 -2.88 12.97 -3.64
C ILE A 122 -3.81 12.63 -4.82
N ASP A 123 -3.42 13.06 -6.01
CA ASP A 123 -4.09 12.72 -7.27
C ASP A 123 -3.22 11.73 -8.06
N ILE A 124 -3.75 10.54 -8.30
CA ILE A 124 -3.07 9.47 -9.05
C ILE A 124 -3.62 9.30 -10.48
N ASN A 125 -4.56 10.15 -10.91
CA ASN A 125 -5.13 10.06 -12.24
C ASN A 125 -4.08 10.40 -13.32
N PRO A 126 -4.10 9.71 -14.47
CA PRO A 126 -3.21 10.03 -15.57
C PRO A 126 -3.50 11.44 -16.10
N ILE A 127 -2.44 12.17 -16.43
CA ILE A 127 -2.56 13.46 -17.11
C ILE A 127 -3.15 13.19 -18.51
N PRO A 128 -4.23 13.88 -18.92
CA PRO A 128 -4.78 13.73 -20.26
C PRO A 128 -3.69 13.97 -21.29
N GLN A 129 -3.39 12.96 -22.11
CA GLN A 129 -2.50 13.15 -23.25
C GLN A 129 -3.31 13.92 -24.30
N ALA A 130 -2.85 15.12 -24.67
CA ALA A 130 -3.41 15.84 -25.79
C ALA A 130 -3.22 14.98 -27.06
N ALA A 131 -4.33 14.59 -27.67
CA ALA A 131 -4.37 13.88 -28.94
C ALA A 131 -4.02 14.81 -30.11
#